data_AF-A0A972Y8L8-F1
#
_entry.id   AF-A0A972Y8L8-F1
#
_cell.length_a   1.000
_cell.length_b   1.000
_cell.length_c   1.000
_cell.angle_alpha   90.00
_cell.angle_beta   90.00
_cell.angle_gamma   90.00
#
_symmetry.space_group_name_H-M   'P 1'
#
loop_
_entity.id
_entity.type
_entity.pdbx_description
1 polymer ?
#
loop_
_entity_poly.entity_id
_entity_poly.type
_entity_poly.pdbx_seq_one_letter_code
_entity_poly.pdbx_strand_id
1 'polypeptide(L)'
;MMRKIGVFAIVVSVLSACSGHSGSTLSATCFKLAPDPEAQENFADMNADIESFCACLVNLTEAKPADDQAAIASALALITAKMEETGEGAEDVVGPMMSQAMAQPDDEDAKAFMTGIRKTGKLMDEIEEAFDDGECTRS
;
A
#
# COMPACT_ATOMS: atom_id res chain seq x y z
N MET A 1 -20.49 44.79 39.47
CA MET A 1 -19.16 44.53 38.88
C MET A 1 -19.32 43.46 37.81
N MET A 2 -19.29 43.85 36.54
CA MET A 2 -19.63 43.00 35.39
C MET A 2 -18.40 42.21 34.92
N ARG A 3 -18.58 40.89 34.75
CA ARG A 3 -17.67 39.98 34.05
C ARG A 3 -17.77 40.25 32.54
N LYS A 4 -16.63 40.47 31.87
CA LYS A 4 -16.49 40.33 30.41
C LYS A 4 -15.14 39.67 30.12
N ILE A 5 -15.15 38.34 30.10
CA ILE A 5 -14.05 37.54 29.56
C ILE A 5 -14.39 37.35 28.08
N GLY A 6 -13.65 38.05 27.21
CA GLY A 6 -13.74 37.87 25.76
C GLY A 6 -13.12 36.52 25.40
N VAL A 7 -13.95 35.59 24.92
CA VAL A 7 -13.49 34.34 24.34
C VAL A 7 -13.07 34.65 22.90
N PHE A 8 -11.75 34.65 22.68
CA PHE A 8 -11.14 34.60 21.35
C PHE A 8 -11.53 33.27 20.70
N ALA A 9 -12.39 33.33 19.67
CA ALA A 9 -12.64 32.18 18.80
C ALA A 9 -11.42 31.98 17.90
N ILE A 10 -10.49 31.13 18.34
CA ILE A 10 -9.47 30.56 17.46
C ILE A 10 -10.19 29.52 16.61
N VAL A 11 -10.56 29.91 15.39
CA VAL A 11 -10.92 28.98 14.32
C VAL A 11 -9.65 28.20 14.00
N VAL A 12 -9.51 27.02 14.59
CA VAL A 12 -8.57 26.01 14.11
C VAL A 12 -9.13 25.54 12.78
N SER A 13 -8.67 26.18 11.70
CA SER A 13 -8.77 25.63 10.35
C SER A 13 -8.02 24.30 10.38
N VAL A 14 -8.78 23.23 10.55
CA VAL A 14 -8.29 21.85 10.47
C VAL A 14 -7.60 21.72 9.12
N LEU A 15 -6.32 21.36 9.16
CA LEU A 15 -5.55 21.00 7.98
C LEU A 15 -6.37 19.99 7.17
N SER A 16 -6.79 20.36 5.97
CA SER A 16 -7.04 19.39 4.91
C SER A 16 -5.71 18.72 4.62
N ALA A 17 -5.42 17.65 5.37
CA ALA A 17 -4.39 16.70 5.00
C ALA A 17 -4.75 16.18 3.60
N CYS A 18 -3.80 16.32 2.68
CA CYS A 18 -3.90 15.98 1.28
C CYS A 18 -4.32 14.50 1.09
N SER A 19 -5.61 14.24 0.84
CA SER A 19 -6.10 12.90 0.47
C SER A 19 -5.93 12.58 -1.02
N GLY A 20 -5.14 13.36 -1.77
CA GLY A 20 -5.01 13.23 -3.23
C GLY A 20 -3.68 12.68 -3.73
N HIS A 21 -2.78 12.22 -2.86
CA HIS A 21 -1.42 11.81 -3.24
C HIS A 21 -1.17 10.29 -3.18
N SER A 22 -2.11 9.50 -2.64
CA SER A 22 -1.91 8.06 -2.44
C SER A 22 -2.07 7.26 -3.73
N GLY A 23 -3.11 7.51 -4.53
CA GLY A 23 -3.41 6.71 -5.73
C GLY A 23 -2.35 6.81 -6.85
N SER A 24 -1.87 8.02 -7.15
CA SER A 24 -0.83 8.22 -8.19
C SER A 24 0.51 7.60 -7.81
N THR A 25 0.86 7.65 -6.53
CA THR A 25 2.11 7.09 -6.00
C THR A 25 2.01 5.57 -5.93
N LEU A 26 0.86 5.04 -5.52
CA LEU A 26 0.60 3.60 -5.47
C LEU A 26 0.62 2.97 -6.87
N SER A 27 0.02 3.64 -7.86
CA SER A 27 0.08 3.21 -9.26
C SER A 27 1.53 3.14 -9.75
N ALA A 28 2.32 4.20 -9.55
CA ALA A 28 3.74 4.20 -9.95
C ALA A 28 4.57 3.12 -9.24
N THR A 29 4.32 2.88 -7.96
CA THR A 29 4.94 1.78 -7.20
C THR A 29 4.53 0.42 -7.76
N CYS A 30 3.25 0.22 -8.09
CA CYS A 30 2.78 -1.02 -8.70
C CYS A 30 3.48 -1.31 -10.03
N PHE A 31 3.62 -0.32 -10.92
CA PHE A 31 4.33 -0.50 -12.19
C PHE A 31 5.82 -0.85 -12.04
N LYS A 32 6.42 -0.59 -10.88
CA LYS A 32 7.79 -1.02 -10.57
C LYS A 32 7.85 -2.46 -10.04
N LEU A 33 6.82 -2.89 -9.32
CA LEU A 33 6.70 -4.24 -8.77
C LEU A 33 6.21 -5.25 -9.80
N ALA A 34 5.25 -4.86 -10.64
CA ALA A 34 4.58 -5.74 -11.58
C ALA A 34 5.50 -6.46 -12.59
N PRO A 35 6.63 -5.89 -13.05
CA PRO A 35 7.58 -6.60 -13.91
C PRO A 35 8.36 -7.73 -13.21
N ASP A 36 8.24 -7.87 -11.90
CA ASP A 36 8.85 -8.97 -11.16
C ASP A 36 8.39 -10.33 -11.73
N PRO A 37 9.29 -11.30 -11.97
CA PRO A 37 8.93 -12.57 -12.60
C PRO A 37 7.81 -13.34 -11.88
N GLU A 38 7.77 -13.31 -10.55
CA GLU A 38 6.74 -14.03 -9.79
C GLU A 38 5.39 -13.32 -9.90
N ALA A 39 5.39 -11.98 -9.92
CA ALA A 39 4.19 -11.23 -10.22
C ALA A 39 3.65 -11.56 -11.63
N GLN A 40 4.53 -11.75 -12.62
CA GLN A 40 4.14 -12.14 -13.98
C GLN A 40 3.53 -13.54 -14.05
N GLU A 41 4.00 -14.49 -13.22
CA GLU A 41 3.39 -15.82 -13.11
C GLU A 41 1.95 -15.72 -12.60
N ASN A 42 1.72 -14.94 -11.54
CA ASN A 42 0.37 -14.71 -11.00
C ASN A 42 -0.55 -14.00 -12.02
N PHE A 43 -0.02 -13.06 -12.80
CA PHE A 43 -0.79 -12.38 -13.85
C PHE A 43 -1.25 -13.35 -14.94
N ALA A 44 -0.40 -14.30 -15.33
CA ALA A 44 -0.75 -15.33 -16.29
C ALA A 44 -1.90 -16.21 -15.78
N ASP A 45 -1.90 -16.57 -14.50
CA ASP A 45 -2.96 -17.37 -13.88
C ASP A 45 -4.29 -16.61 -13.80
N MET A 46 -4.25 -15.30 -13.50
CA MET A 46 -5.43 -14.43 -13.49
C MET A 46 -5.93 -14.03 -14.89
N ASN A 47 -5.14 -14.30 -15.95
CA ASN A 47 -5.30 -13.72 -17.28
C ASN A 47 -5.44 -12.19 -17.21
N ALA A 48 -4.51 -11.57 -16.49
CA ALA A 48 -4.38 -10.12 -16.35
C ALA A 48 -3.07 -9.65 -17.00
N ASP A 49 -3.03 -8.40 -17.45
CA ASP A 49 -1.77 -7.71 -17.74
C ASP A 49 -1.41 -6.74 -16.61
N ILE A 50 -0.22 -6.12 -16.71
CA ILE A 50 0.28 -5.17 -15.73
C ILE A 50 -0.68 -3.99 -15.53
N GLU A 51 -1.28 -3.47 -16.61
CA GLU A 51 -2.15 -2.29 -16.53
C GLU A 51 -3.44 -2.62 -15.77
N SER A 52 -4.07 -3.74 -16.12
CA SER A 52 -5.28 -4.25 -15.48
C SER A 52 -5.05 -4.61 -14.02
N PHE A 53 -3.94 -5.28 -13.71
CA PHE A 53 -3.56 -5.59 -12.33
C PHE A 53 -3.33 -4.32 -11.50
N CYS A 54 -2.52 -3.38 -11.99
CA CYS A 54 -2.23 -2.17 -11.24
C CYS A 54 -3.45 -1.25 -11.09
N ALA A 55 -4.36 -1.22 -12.07
CA ALA A 55 -5.64 -0.52 -11.94
C ALA A 55 -6.52 -1.16 -10.86
N CYS A 56 -6.61 -2.50 -10.84
CA CYS A 56 -7.36 -3.26 -9.82
C CYS A 56 -6.79 -2.99 -8.42
N LEU A 57 -5.47 -3.08 -8.26
CA LEU A 57 -4.77 -2.84 -7.00
C LEU A 57 -5.06 -1.44 -6.44
N VAL A 58 -4.99 -0.41 -7.30
CA VAL A 58 -5.29 0.98 -6.89
C VAL A 58 -6.75 1.11 -6.47
N ASN A 59 -7.69 0.61 -7.28
CA ASN A 59 -9.12 0.68 -6.98
C ASN A 59 -9.47 0.02 -5.64
N LEU A 60 -9.02 -1.23 -5.45
CA LEU A 60 -9.28 -1.98 -4.21
C LEU A 60 -8.58 -1.36 -3.00
N THR A 61 -7.41 -0.74 -3.19
CA THR A 61 -6.76 0.00 -2.10
C THR A 61 -7.53 1.26 -1.75
N GLU A 62 -7.96 2.06 -2.73
CA GLU A 62 -8.71 3.30 -2.51
C GLU A 62 -10.06 3.08 -1.80
N ALA A 63 -10.65 1.89 -1.96
CA ALA A 63 -11.86 1.49 -1.24
C ALA A 63 -11.64 1.19 0.26
N LYS A 64 -10.40 1.04 0.72
CA LYS A 64 -10.05 0.73 2.12
C LYS A 64 -10.01 1.99 3.01
N PRO A 65 -10.04 1.84 4.34
CA PRO A 65 -9.80 2.95 5.27
C PRO A 65 -8.45 3.64 5.02
N ALA A 66 -8.36 4.96 5.30
CA ALA A 66 -7.15 5.74 5.04
C ALA A 66 -5.88 5.18 5.71
N ASP A 67 -6.01 4.65 6.93
CA ASP A 67 -4.88 4.04 7.64
C ASP A 67 -4.40 2.76 6.94
N ASP A 68 -5.32 1.99 6.34
CA ASP A 68 -5.01 0.79 5.58
C ASP A 68 -4.33 1.13 4.26
N GLN A 69 -4.85 2.15 3.55
CA GLN A 69 -4.21 2.69 2.35
C GLN A 69 -2.77 3.11 2.62
N ALA A 70 -2.54 3.86 3.69
CA ALA A 70 -1.21 4.33 4.07
C ALA A 70 -0.26 3.18 4.42
N ALA A 71 -0.74 2.18 5.18
CA ALA A 71 0.06 1.01 5.55
C ALA A 71 0.46 0.17 4.33
N ILE A 72 -0.47 -0.06 3.39
CA ILE A 72 -0.23 -0.80 2.14
C ILE A 72 0.79 -0.04 1.28
N ALA A 73 0.55 1.25 1.03
CA ALA A 73 1.42 2.08 0.21
C ALA A 73 2.85 2.17 0.80
N SER A 74 2.97 2.31 2.12
CA SER A 74 4.26 2.35 2.79
C SER A 74 5.02 1.02 2.67
N ALA A 75 4.35 -0.13 2.83
CA ALA A 75 5.00 -1.43 2.69
C ALA A 75 5.47 -1.67 1.25
N LEU A 76 4.61 -1.41 0.26
CA LEU A 76 4.97 -1.55 -1.15
C LEU A 76 6.14 -0.63 -1.54
N ALA A 77 6.14 0.61 -1.06
CA ALA A 77 7.24 1.55 -1.30
C ALA A 77 8.57 1.06 -0.71
N LEU A 78 8.55 0.48 0.50
CA LEU A 78 9.75 -0.08 1.13
C LEU A 78 10.27 -1.31 0.37
N ILE A 79 9.40 -2.20 -0.08
CA ILE A 79 9.79 -3.36 -0.91
C ILE A 79 10.43 -2.87 -2.21
N THR A 80 9.76 -1.96 -2.93
CA THR A 80 10.29 -1.41 -4.19
C THR A 80 11.64 -0.74 -3.99
N ALA A 81 11.80 0.06 -2.94
CA ALA A 81 13.10 0.68 -2.63
C ALA A 81 14.17 -0.38 -2.37
N LYS A 82 13.83 -1.50 -1.72
CA LYS A 82 14.78 -2.57 -1.45
C LYS A 82 15.16 -3.35 -2.71
N MET A 83 14.20 -3.64 -3.59
CA MET A 83 14.46 -4.22 -4.91
C MET A 83 15.39 -3.32 -5.74
N GLU A 84 15.17 -2.00 -5.73
CA GLU A 84 16.03 -1.04 -6.42
C GLU A 84 17.44 -0.98 -5.80
N GLU A 85 17.56 -1.15 -4.48
CA GLU A 85 18.83 -1.15 -3.75
C GLU A 85 19.66 -2.42 -4.03
N THR A 86 19.02 -3.59 -4.03
CA THR A 86 19.72 -4.90 -4.12
C THR A 86 19.75 -5.47 -5.53
N GLY A 87 18.84 -5.05 -6.40
CA GLY A 87 18.63 -5.64 -7.73
C GLY A 87 17.94 -7.00 -7.69
N GLU A 88 17.36 -7.38 -6.55
CA GLU A 88 16.66 -8.64 -6.33
C GLU A 88 15.14 -8.50 -6.58
N GLY A 89 14.46 -9.65 -6.74
CA GLY A 89 13.01 -9.71 -6.88
C GLY A 89 12.25 -9.43 -5.58
N ALA A 90 10.93 -9.30 -5.66
CA ALA A 90 10.08 -8.96 -4.53
C ALA A 90 10.10 -10.01 -3.42
N GLU A 91 9.98 -11.31 -3.72
CA GLU A 91 10.03 -12.36 -2.69
C GLU A 91 11.40 -12.47 -2.02
N ASP A 92 12.47 -12.29 -2.80
CA ASP A 92 13.86 -12.31 -2.33
C ASP A 92 14.13 -11.19 -1.31
N VAL A 93 13.49 -10.02 -1.44
CA VAL A 93 13.64 -8.92 -0.48
C VAL A 93 12.65 -9.00 0.68
N VAL A 94 11.42 -9.42 0.44
CA VAL A 94 10.35 -9.44 1.46
C VAL A 94 10.70 -10.41 2.59
N GLY A 95 11.15 -11.63 2.26
CA GLY A 95 11.49 -12.64 3.25
C GLY A 95 12.52 -12.16 4.30
N PRO A 96 13.70 -11.68 3.88
CA PRO A 96 14.70 -11.09 4.77
C PRO A 96 14.19 -9.87 5.55
N MET A 97 13.44 -8.97 4.91
CA MET A 97 12.86 -7.80 5.59
C MET A 97 11.89 -8.21 6.71
N MET A 98 11.04 -9.21 6.46
CA MET A 98 10.14 -9.75 7.47
C MET A 98 10.91 -10.41 8.62
N SER A 99 11.95 -11.19 8.29
CA SER A 99 12.84 -11.80 9.29
C SER A 99 13.51 -10.74 10.18
N GLN A 100 14.03 -9.68 9.57
CA GLN A 100 14.64 -8.55 10.27
C GLN A 100 13.65 -7.79 11.16
N ALA A 101 12.42 -7.58 10.67
CA ALA A 101 11.37 -6.93 11.45
C ALA A 101 10.94 -7.78 12.65
N MET A 102 10.84 -9.11 12.48
CA MET A 102 10.54 -10.02 13.59
C MET A 102 11.66 -10.09 14.64
N ALA A 103 12.91 -9.87 14.24
CA ALA A 103 14.03 -9.78 15.18
C ALA A 103 14.04 -8.47 16.01
N GLN A 104 13.20 -7.49 15.65
CA GLN A 104 13.10 -6.18 16.29
C GLN A 104 11.66 -5.89 16.73
N PRO A 105 11.08 -6.69 17.65
CA PRO A 105 9.66 -6.63 17.96
C PRO A 105 9.21 -5.35 18.67
N ASP A 106 10.16 -4.59 19.24
CA ASP A 106 9.89 -3.32 19.92
C ASP A 106 10.08 -2.09 19.00
N ASP A 107 10.62 -2.30 17.80
CA ASP A 107 10.83 -1.24 16.82
C ASP A 107 9.51 -0.88 16.11
N GLU A 108 9.15 0.40 16.12
CA GLU A 108 7.86 0.85 15.59
C GLU A 108 7.81 0.77 14.06
N ASP A 109 8.95 0.94 13.37
CA ASP A 109 9.02 0.83 11.91
C ASP A 109 8.89 -0.66 11.50
N ALA A 110 9.51 -1.57 12.26
CA ALA A 110 9.33 -3.01 12.09
C ALA A 110 7.87 -3.44 12.27
N LYS A 111 7.17 -2.92 13.30
CA LYS A 111 5.74 -3.17 13.51
C LYS A 111 4.88 -2.61 12.37
N ALA A 112 5.19 -1.40 11.91
CA ALA A 112 4.49 -0.76 10.81
C ALA A 112 4.66 -1.55 9.51
N PHE A 113 5.89 -1.97 9.19
CA PHE A 113 6.18 -2.80 8.02
C PHE A 113 5.43 -4.13 8.09
N MET A 114 5.50 -4.86 9.20
CA MET A 114 4.79 -6.14 9.36
C MET A 114 3.27 -5.98 9.25
N THR A 115 2.72 -4.85 9.73
CA THR A 115 1.30 -4.54 9.58
C THR A 115 0.95 -4.26 8.12
N GLY A 116 1.77 -3.47 7.43
CA GLY A 116 1.61 -3.16 6.01
C GLY A 116 1.67 -4.42 5.14
N ILE A 117 2.68 -5.27 5.32
CA ILE A 117 2.82 -6.55 4.58
C ILE A 117 1.59 -7.45 4.77
N ARG A 118 1.07 -7.58 6.00
CA ARG A 118 -0.15 -8.38 6.23
C ARG A 118 -1.37 -7.82 5.52
N LYS A 119 -1.47 -6.49 5.38
CA LYS A 119 -2.56 -5.84 4.64
C LYS A 119 -2.37 -5.98 3.13
N THR A 120 -1.13 -5.88 2.65
CA THR A 120 -0.78 -6.13 1.25
C THR A 120 -1.09 -7.56 0.84
N GLY A 121 -0.72 -8.57 1.65
CA GLY A 121 -1.06 -9.97 1.36
C GLY A 121 -2.56 -10.21 1.19
N LYS A 122 -3.37 -9.69 2.13
CA LYS A 122 -4.84 -9.75 2.02
C LYS A 122 -5.37 -9.02 0.78
N LEU A 123 -4.77 -7.88 0.42
CA LEU A 123 -5.15 -7.17 -0.79
C LEU A 123 -4.84 -7.99 -2.04
N MET A 124 -3.75 -8.76 -2.07
CA MET A 124 -3.45 -9.65 -3.20
C MET A 124 -4.49 -10.75 -3.32
N ASP A 125 -4.88 -11.39 -2.20
CA ASP A 125 -5.97 -12.37 -2.17
C ASP A 125 -7.28 -11.75 -2.72
N GLU A 126 -7.62 -10.53 -2.30
CA GLU A 126 -8.80 -9.80 -2.79
C GLU A 126 -8.71 -9.44 -4.27
N ILE A 127 -7.51 -9.16 -4.81
CA ILE A 127 -7.31 -8.89 -6.24
C ILE A 127 -7.58 -10.16 -7.05
N GLU A 128 -7.07 -11.30 -6.62
CA GLU A 128 -7.31 -12.60 -7.26
C GLU A 128 -8.82 -12.90 -7.30
N GLU A 129 -9.52 -12.78 -6.16
CA GLU A 129 -10.97 -12.93 -6.08
C GLU A 129 -11.71 -11.95 -7.00
N ALA A 130 -11.29 -10.68 -7.04
CA ALA A 130 -11.91 -9.65 -7.87
C ALA A 130 -11.76 -9.92 -9.38
N PHE A 131 -10.65 -10.54 -9.82
CA PHE A 131 -10.52 -11.01 -11.19
C PHE A 131 -11.46 -12.19 -11.47
N ASP A 132 -11.51 -13.18 -10.58
CA ASP A 132 -12.38 -14.35 -10.71
C ASP A 132 -13.86 -13.97 -10.79
N ASP A 133 -14.31 -13.03 -9.96
CA ASP A 133 -15.68 -12.52 -9.94
C ASP A 133 -15.98 -11.53 -11.09
N GLY A 134 -14.95 -11.09 -11.83
CA GLY A 134 -15.07 -10.15 -12.95
C GLY A 134 -15.28 -8.70 -12.52
N GLU A 135 -15.00 -8.37 -11.26
CA GLU A 135 -14.98 -6.99 -10.75
C GLU A 135 -13.77 -6.22 -11.28
N CYS A 136 -12.63 -6.90 -11.42
CA CYS A 136 -11.45 -6.40 -12.11
C CYS A 136 -11.44 -6.85 -13.58
N THR A 137 -11.20 -5.88 -14.47
CA THR A 137 -11.25 -6.11 -15.92
C THR A 137 -9.96 -6.80 -16.37
N ARG A 138 -10.09 -7.89 -17.12
CA ARG A 138 -8.99 -8.54 -17.85
C ARG A 138 -8.79 -7.84 -19.19
N SER A 139 -7.56 -7.65 -19.64
CA SER A 139 -7.21 -7.07 -20.95
C SER A 139 -6.43 -8.04 -21.83
#